data_AF-F7CMQ1-F1
#
_entry.id   AF-F7CMQ1-F1
#
_cell.length_a   1.000
_cell.length_b   1.000
_cell.length_c   1.000
_cell.angle_alpha   90.00
_cell.angle_beta   90.00
_cell.angle_gamma   90.00
#
_symmetry.space_group_name_H-M   'P 1'
#
loop_
_entity.id
_entity.type
_entity.pdbx_description
1 polymer ?
#
loop_
_entity_poly.entity_id
_entity_poly.type
_entity_poly.pdbx_seq_one_letter_code
_entity_poly.pdbx_strand_id
1 'polypeptide(L)'
;MFPSEDILGNSVSAPLFLTALSLMEALGVTLPVLGLLIAGVFYLIWKLHRDKEKLQIELRWCLFQLYEQVLTQLHPRTRDAGDREPRLTCYPVLFSSPTPGDFCKQTPVMKKMAGFPESFTSRYLLLLFLQLLTLGSAQFTVIGPAEPILALEGEVAELPCHLEPKMNAEDMEVRWFRSEISPPVYVYLRGQELGTEQMEEYRGRTALVRDTIDYGSVALRISSVKISDEGQYRCFFNDGIVNEQALLELQVVAPLFPSSLSLMVALSVTLPVLGLLIAGGLLLIWKHSRDKGKGTKINP
;
A
#
# COMPACT_ATOMS: atom_id res chain seq x y z
N MET A 1 9.76 -28.30 10.06
CA MET A 1 10.98 -27.79 10.73
C MET A 1 11.58 -26.76 9.80
N PHE A 2 11.93 -25.58 10.30
CA PHE A 2 12.09 -24.34 9.52
C PHE A 2 10.78 -23.81 8.89
N PRO A 3 10.66 -22.48 8.66
CA PRO A 3 9.43 -21.79 9.04
C PRO A 3 8.73 -21.04 7.89
N SER A 4 7.46 -20.68 8.12
CA SER A 4 6.80 -19.55 7.48
C SER A 4 7.00 -18.31 8.35
N GLU A 5 7.68 -17.29 7.83
CA GLU A 5 8.02 -16.06 8.56
C GLU A 5 6.82 -15.11 8.72
N ASP A 6 6.80 -14.34 9.81
CA ASP A 6 5.80 -13.30 10.06
C ASP A 6 5.97 -12.11 9.10
N ILE A 7 5.00 -11.86 8.21
CA ILE A 7 4.89 -10.58 7.49
C ILE A 7 3.72 -9.77 8.08
N LEU A 8 4.03 -9.06 9.16
CA LEU A 8 3.20 -7.99 9.72
C LEU A 8 3.36 -6.71 8.87
N GLY A 9 2.29 -6.23 8.23
CA GLY A 9 2.41 -5.29 7.08
C GLY A 9 1.41 -4.13 6.95
N ASN A 10 0.68 -3.74 8.01
CA ASN A 10 -0.08 -2.49 8.16
C ASN A 10 -0.74 -1.81 6.92
N SER A 11 -2.06 -1.97 6.75
CA SER A 11 -2.88 -1.15 5.81
C SER A 11 -3.84 -0.15 6.48
N VAL A 12 -3.55 0.27 7.72
CA VAL A 12 -4.21 1.45 8.36
C VAL A 12 -3.35 2.72 8.19
N SER A 13 -2.08 2.54 7.82
CA SER A 13 -1.10 3.61 7.64
C SER A 13 -1.25 4.42 6.36
N ALA A 14 -1.82 3.87 5.27
CA ALA A 14 -1.89 4.57 3.98
C ALA A 14 -2.54 5.98 4.04
N PRO A 15 -3.76 6.17 4.58
CA PRO A 15 -4.36 7.51 4.72
C PRO A 15 -3.59 8.42 5.70
N LEU A 16 -2.93 7.83 6.70
CA LEU A 16 -2.13 8.57 7.68
C LEU A 16 -0.77 9.03 7.12
N PHE A 17 -0.16 8.26 6.22
CA PHE A 17 1.06 8.66 5.52
C PHE A 17 0.79 9.77 4.51
N LEU A 18 -0.32 9.71 3.76
CA LEU A 18 -0.71 10.77 2.81
C LEU A 18 -1.06 12.09 3.50
N THR A 19 -1.72 12.02 4.66
CA THR A 19 -1.96 13.22 5.49
C THR A 19 -0.70 13.71 6.20
N ALA A 20 0.23 12.84 6.60
CA ALA A 20 1.54 13.23 7.12
C ALA A 20 2.43 13.89 6.04
N LEU A 21 2.42 13.39 4.80
CA LEU A 21 3.16 13.99 3.68
C LEU A 21 2.66 15.41 3.37
N SER A 22 1.34 15.60 3.25
CA SER A 22 0.79 16.94 3.00
C SER A 22 1.05 17.91 4.16
N LEU A 23 1.11 17.43 5.42
CA LEU A 23 1.57 18.23 6.55
C LEU A 23 3.07 18.58 6.44
N MET A 24 3.92 17.62 6.05
CA MET A 24 5.36 17.81 5.87
C MET A 24 5.68 18.77 4.72
N GLU A 25 4.92 18.78 3.63
CA GLU A 25 5.05 19.75 2.54
C GLU A 25 4.50 21.13 2.92
N ALA A 26 3.34 21.19 3.60
CA ALA A 26 2.80 22.46 4.11
C ALA A 26 3.77 23.12 5.10
N LEU A 27 4.39 22.33 5.99
CA LEU A 27 5.48 22.80 6.86
C LEU A 27 6.75 23.11 6.04
N GLY A 28 7.08 22.30 5.04
CA GLY A 28 8.22 22.49 4.14
C GLY A 28 8.18 23.80 3.34
N VAL A 29 7.00 24.34 3.05
CA VAL A 29 6.82 25.68 2.43
C VAL A 29 6.63 26.78 3.47
N THR A 30 5.84 26.55 4.52
CA THR A 30 5.58 27.59 5.53
C THR A 30 6.78 27.87 6.43
N LEU A 31 7.58 26.88 6.82
CA LEU A 31 8.75 27.07 7.69
C LEU A 31 9.87 27.92 7.04
N PRO A 32 10.28 27.76 5.77
CA PRO A 32 11.26 28.67 5.16
C PRO A 32 10.69 30.06 4.85
N VAL A 33 9.41 30.18 4.48
CA VAL A 33 8.78 31.51 4.29
C VAL A 33 8.67 32.24 5.63
N LEU A 34 8.20 31.56 6.67
CA LEU A 34 8.19 32.04 8.05
C LEU A 34 9.60 32.32 8.54
N GLY A 35 10.59 31.50 8.18
CA GLY A 35 12.00 31.69 8.49
C GLY A 35 12.61 32.93 7.84
N LEU A 36 12.25 33.24 6.59
CA LEU A 36 12.65 34.47 5.90
C LEU A 36 11.93 35.70 6.46
N LEU A 37 10.64 35.58 6.81
CA LEU A 37 9.90 36.64 7.50
C LEU A 37 10.47 36.90 8.90
N ILE A 38 10.76 35.85 9.67
CA ILE A 38 11.41 35.93 10.98
C ILE A 38 12.83 36.50 10.84
N ALA A 39 13.63 36.09 9.86
CA ALA A 39 14.96 36.64 9.63
C ALA A 39 14.91 38.11 9.17
N GLY A 40 13.94 38.49 8.34
CA GLY A 40 13.68 39.87 7.94
C GLY A 40 13.22 40.74 9.11
N VAL A 41 12.31 40.22 9.94
CA VAL A 41 11.86 40.86 11.18
C VAL A 41 12.99 40.94 12.20
N PHE A 42 13.82 39.90 12.38
CA PHE A 42 15.02 39.96 13.22
C PHE A 42 16.05 40.93 12.67
N TYR A 43 16.22 41.05 11.35
CA TYR A 43 17.12 42.05 10.76
C TYR A 43 16.58 43.48 10.96
N LEU A 44 15.27 43.70 10.82
CA LEU A 44 14.63 44.98 11.10
C LEU A 44 14.65 45.31 12.60
N ILE A 45 14.35 44.35 13.48
CA ILE A 45 14.45 44.47 14.93
C ILE A 45 15.90 44.72 15.32
N TRP A 46 16.88 43.98 14.80
CA TRP A 46 18.31 44.17 15.08
C TRP A 46 18.84 45.49 14.52
N LYS A 47 18.33 45.97 13.38
CA LYS A 47 18.65 47.30 12.87
C LYS A 47 18.06 48.38 13.77
N LEU A 48 16.78 48.29 14.10
CA LEU A 48 16.11 49.18 15.06
C LEU A 48 16.70 49.08 16.47
N HIS A 49 17.22 47.93 16.88
CA HIS A 49 17.91 47.70 18.14
C HIS A 49 19.36 48.15 18.10
N ARG A 50 20.04 48.16 16.95
CA ARG A 50 21.36 48.76 16.76
C ARG A 50 21.28 50.28 16.73
N ASP A 51 20.28 50.82 16.04
CA ASP A 51 20.00 52.25 15.99
C ASP A 51 19.47 52.72 17.37
N LYS A 52 18.63 51.93 18.05
CA LYS A 52 18.30 52.14 19.47
C LYS A 52 19.50 51.98 20.36
N GLU A 53 20.33 50.93 20.27
CA GLU A 53 21.53 50.72 21.10
C GLU A 53 22.50 51.87 20.95
N LYS A 54 22.64 52.45 19.76
CA LYS A 54 23.44 53.67 19.57
C LYS A 54 22.90 54.85 20.40
N LEU A 55 21.58 54.93 20.60
CA LEU A 55 20.92 55.93 21.45
C LEU A 55 20.78 55.48 22.92
N GLN A 56 20.75 54.18 23.18
CA GLN A 56 20.61 53.54 24.49
C GLN A 56 21.95 53.40 25.17
N ILE A 57 23.07 53.33 24.45
CA ILE A 57 24.42 53.45 25.02
C ILE A 57 24.56 54.87 25.57
N GLU A 58 24.25 55.91 24.79
CA GLU A 58 24.20 57.30 25.27
C GLU A 58 23.26 57.46 26.48
N LEU A 59 22.02 56.97 26.37
CA LEU A 59 21.04 57.08 27.46
C LEU A 59 21.39 56.21 28.69
N ARG A 60 22.10 55.08 28.52
CA ARG A 60 22.51 54.18 29.61
C ARG A 60 23.81 54.62 30.26
N TRP A 61 24.70 55.32 29.55
CA TRP A 61 25.74 56.13 30.18
C TRP A 61 25.10 57.19 31.08
N CYS A 62 24.09 57.91 30.57
CA CYS A 62 23.37 58.93 31.33
C CYS A 62 22.56 58.35 32.52
N LEU A 63 21.92 57.19 32.36
CA LEU A 63 21.16 56.52 33.43
C LEU A 63 22.02 55.74 34.42
N PHE A 64 23.22 55.27 34.03
CA PHE A 64 24.16 54.63 34.97
C PHE A 64 24.65 55.64 36.03
N GLN A 65 24.85 56.91 35.63
CA GLN A 65 25.11 58.02 36.56
C GLN A 65 23.97 58.22 37.58
N LEU A 66 22.71 57.92 37.23
CA LEU A 66 21.55 58.01 38.14
C LEU A 66 21.31 56.73 38.97
N TYR A 67 21.74 55.56 38.50
CA TYR A 67 21.31 54.28 39.08
C TYR A 67 22.16 53.81 40.27
N GLU A 68 23.46 54.11 40.27
CA GLU A 68 24.34 54.03 41.46
C GLU A 68 23.73 54.77 42.66
N GLN A 69 23.00 55.86 42.40
CA GLN A 69 22.35 56.70 43.41
C GLN A 69 21.16 56.02 44.13
N VAL A 70 20.74 54.81 43.71
CA VAL A 70 19.45 54.21 44.13
C VAL A 70 19.55 52.73 44.58
N LEU A 71 20.46 51.90 44.07
CA LEU A 71 20.39 50.43 44.24
C LEU A 71 20.88 49.89 45.61
N THR A 72 20.25 50.32 46.70
CA THR A 72 20.56 49.90 48.08
C THR A 72 19.44 49.04 48.74
N GLN A 73 18.46 48.48 47.99
CA GLN A 73 17.09 48.22 48.52
C GLN A 73 16.34 46.85 48.29
N LEU A 74 16.97 45.73 47.82
CA LEU A 74 16.59 44.27 48.02
C LEU A 74 15.28 43.62 47.39
N HIS A 75 15.22 42.25 47.10
CA HIS A 75 13.97 41.47 46.67
C HIS A 75 13.81 39.87 46.94
N PRO A 76 13.38 38.86 46.06
CA PRO A 76 12.25 37.82 46.18
C PRO A 76 12.56 36.25 45.93
N ARG A 77 11.68 35.23 45.56
CA ARG A 77 10.37 34.57 46.01
C ARG A 77 9.83 33.37 45.07
N THR A 78 9.29 32.18 45.51
CA THR A 78 8.83 30.99 44.63
C THR A 78 7.69 29.96 45.12
N ARG A 79 7.37 28.78 44.45
CA ARG A 79 6.10 27.91 44.51
C ARG A 79 6.10 26.42 43.86
N ASP A 80 4.93 25.67 43.78
CA ASP A 80 4.42 24.47 42.91
C ASP A 80 4.88 22.95 43.15
N ALA A 81 4.34 21.72 42.76
CA ALA A 81 3.18 20.93 42.08
C ALA A 81 3.21 19.35 42.47
N GLY A 82 2.56 18.18 42.07
CA GLY A 82 1.53 17.46 41.15
C GLY A 82 1.60 15.83 41.32
N ASP A 83 0.95 14.75 40.77
CA ASP A 83 -0.27 14.26 39.94
C ASP A 83 -0.46 12.64 39.77
N ARG A 84 -1.69 12.07 39.43
CA ARG A 84 -2.20 10.76 38.75
C ARG A 84 -2.37 9.25 39.30
N GLU A 85 -2.99 8.29 38.52
CA GLU A 85 -3.66 6.94 38.88
C GLU A 85 -3.86 5.79 37.76
N PRO A 86 -4.04 4.43 38.04
CA PRO A 86 -4.36 3.28 37.08
C PRO A 86 -5.28 2.00 37.49
N ARG A 87 -5.64 1.02 36.57
CA ARG A 87 -6.60 -0.18 36.73
C ARG A 87 -6.34 -1.50 35.84
N LEU A 88 -6.80 -2.77 36.16
CA LEU A 88 -7.20 -3.92 35.19
C LEU A 88 -7.91 -5.29 35.72
N THR A 89 -7.96 -6.42 34.94
CA THR A 89 -8.96 -7.60 34.74
C THR A 89 -8.68 -9.09 35.25
N CYS A 90 -9.62 -10.10 35.10
CA CYS A 90 -9.44 -11.57 34.64
C CYS A 90 -10.61 -12.66 34.81
N TYR A 91 -10.47 -13.94 34.31
CA TYR A 91 -11.47 -15.09 34.10
C TYR A 91 -10.83 -16.56 34.13
N PRO A 92 -11.29 -17.77 33.58
CA PRO A 92 -12.58 -18.54 33.28
C PRO A 92 -12.60 -20.15 33.47
N VAL A 93 -13.59 -20.93 32.88
CA VAL A 93 -13.69 -22.42 32.42
C VAL A 93 -14.05 -23.67 33.34
N LEU A 94 -14.76 -24.75 32.83
CA LEU A 94 -14.42 -26.25 32.88
C LEU A 94 -15.53 -27.38 32.57
N PHE A 95 -15.21 -28.38 31.67
CA PHE A 95 -15.46 -29.90 31.61
C PHE A 95 -16.89 -30.57 31.83
N SER A 96 -17.26 -31.89 31.60
CA SER A 96 -16.73 -33.23 31.11
C SER A 96 -17.84 -34.25 30.63
N SER A 97 -17.56 -35.52 30.15
CA SER A 97 -18.58 -36.59 29.80
C SER A 97 -18.08 -38.09 29.61
N PRO A 98 -18.96 -39.17 29.52
CA PRO A 98 -18.61 -40.64 29.43
C PRO A 98 -19.42 -41.61 28.45
N THR A 99 -19.08 -42.93 28.35
CA THR A 99 -19.72 -44.08 27.56
C THR A 99 -19.40 -45.49 28.21
N PRO A 100 -19.52 -46.78 27.65
CA PRO A 100 -20.16 -47.45 26.46
C PRO A 100 -20.82 -48.89 26.69
N GLY A 101 -21.18 -49.71 25.64
CA GLY A 101 -21.36 -51.21 25.63
C GLY A 101 -22.70 -51.82 25.08
N ASP A 102 -22.97 -53.14 24.80
CA ASP A 102 -22.19 -54.35 24.37
C ASP A 102 -23.08 -55.64 24.00
N PHE A 103 -22.49 -56.73 23.45
CA PHE A 103 -22.84 -58.20 23.34
C PHE A 103 -23.70 -58.94 22.23
N CYS A 104 -23.03 -59.92 21.56
CA CYS A 104 -23.44 -61.26 21.01
C CYS A 104 -23.87 -61.52 19.51
N LYS A 105 -23.89 -62.81 19.10
CA LYS A 105 -23.70 -63.35 17.70
C LYS A 105 -24.75 -64.38 17.24
N GLN A 106 -24.92 -64.57 15.91
CA GLN A 106 -25.00 -65.90 15.24
C GLN A 106 -24.98 -65.85 13.68
N THR A 107 -24.72 -66.97 13.00
CA THR A 107 -24.66 -67.13 11.52
C THR A 107 -25.23 -68.48 11.04
N PRO A 108 -25.79 -68.55 9.81
CA PRO A 108 -25.90 -69.84 9.11
C PRO A 108 -25.63 -69.80 7.58
N VAL A 109 -24.81 -70.77 7.14
CA VAL A 109 -24.82 -71.59 5.89
C VAL A 109 -25.38 -71.00 4.57
N MET A 110 -24.57 -71.09 3.50
CA MET A 110 -24.91 -70.78 2.10
C MET A 110 -26.05 -71.63 1.51
N LYS A 111 -26.85 -71.05 0.61
CA LYS A 111 -27.77 -71.79 -0.27
C LYS A 111 -27.60 -71.32 -1.72
N LYS A 112 -27.20 -72.22 -2.63
CA LYS A 112 -26.91 -71.92 -4.04
C LYS A 112 -28.16 -72.12 -4.89
N MET A 113 -28.59 -71.11 -5.63
CA MET A 113 -29.77 -71.18 -6.52
C MET A 113 -29.48 -70.58 -7.91
N ALA A 114 -30.40 -70.83 -8.84
CA ALA A 114 -30.19 -70.85 -10.29
C ALA A 114 -29.82 -69.51 -10.95
N GLY A 115 -29.37 -69.61 -12.21
CA GLY A 115 -28.83 -68.52 -13.02
C GLY A 115 -29.82 -67.39 -13.35
N PHE A 116 -29.23 -66.26 -13.75
CA PHE A 116 -29.90 -64.98 -14.01
C PHE A 116 -29.88 -64.69 -15.52
N PRO A 117 -30.90 -64.05 -16.12
CA PRO A 117 -30.94 -63.80 -17.56
C PRO A 117 -29.89 -62.77 -18.02
N GLU A 118 -28.98 -63.20 -18.89
CA GLU A 118 -27.80 -62.42 -19.33
C GLU A 118 -28.13 -61.15 -20.15
N SER A 119 -29.36 -61.04 -20.68
CA SER A 119 -29.81 -59.83 -21.37
C SER A 119 -30.05 -58.64 -20.43
N PHE A 120 -30.40 -58.89 -19.16
CA PHE A 120 -30.67 -57.83 -18.18
C PHE A 120 -29.41 -57.41 -17.43
N THR A 121 -28.48 -58.33 -17.19
CA THR A 121 -27.18 -58.00 -16.57
C THR A 121 -26.39 -57.02 -17.43
N SER A 122 -26.31 -57.24 -18.75
CA SER A 122 -25.60 -56.37 -19.69
C SER A 122 -26.14 -54.92 -19.67
N ARG A 123 -27.47 -54.73 -19.74
CA ARG A 123 -28.07 -53.38 -19.68
C ARG A 123 -27.88 -52.72 -18.32
N TYR A 124 -27.94 -53.49 -17.22
CA TYR A 124 -27.70 -52.96 -15.88
C TYR A 124 -26.22 -52.60 -15.65
N LEU A 125 -25.29 -53.41 -16.18
CA LEU A 125 -23.85 -53.13 -16.14
C LEU A 125 -23.49 -51.90 -16.98
N LEU A 126 -24.12 -51.72 -18.15
CA LEU A 126 -23.96 -50.52 -18.97
C LEU A 126 -24.51 -49.28 -18.27
N LEU A 127 -25.67 -49.37 -17.61
CA LEU A 127 -26.21 -48.27 -16.82
C LEU A 127 -25.33 -47.94 -15.61
N LEU A 128 -24.82 -48.94 -14.88
CA LEU A 128 -23.84 -48.77 -13.82
C LEU A 128 -22.53 -48.16 -14.34
N PHE A 129 -22.07 -48.52 -15.53
CA PHE A 129 -20.88 -47.96 -16.15
C PHE A 129 -21.08 -46.49 -16.54
N LEU A 130 -22.22 -46.13 -17.14
CA LEU A 130 -22.58 -44.72 -17.36
C LEU A 130 -22.70 -43.96 -16.03
N GLN A 131 -23.28 -44.57 -14.99
CA GLN A 131 -23.39 -43.96 -13.66
C GLN A 131 -22.00 -43.74 -13.02
N LEU A 132 -21.06 -44.69 -13.16
CA LEU A 132 -19.66 -44.52 -12.74
C LEU A 132 -18.95 -43.41 -13.52
N LEU A 133 -19.17 -43.32 -14.83
CA LEU A 133 -18.62 -42.23 -15.65
C LEU A 133 -19.15 -40.87 -15.18
N THR A 134 -20.45 -40.75 -14.89
CA THR A 134 -21.02 -39.50 -14.33
C THR A 134 -20.63 -39.22 -12.88
N LEU A 135 -20.18 -40.24 -12.14
CA LEU A 135 -19.66 -40.08 -10.77
C LEU A 135 -18.17 -39.67 -10.76
N GLY A 136 -17.50 -39.74 -11.91
CA GLY A 136 -16.08 -39.41 -12.08
C GLY A 136 -15.79 -37.95 -12.46
N SER A 137 -16.80 -37.12 -12.75
CA SER A 137 -16.60 -35.69 -12.98
C SER A 137 -16.34 -34.96 -11.65
N ALA A 138 -15.13 -34.44 -11.47
CA ALA A 138 -14.81 -33.58 -10.33
C ALA A 138 -15.58 -32.25 -10.46
N GLN A 139 -16.62 -32.08 -9.64
CA GLN A 139 -17.28 -30.78 -9.53
C GLN A 139 -16.37 -29.84 -8.74
N PHE A 140 -15.93 -28.76 -9.40
CA PHE A 140 -15.18 -27.67 -8.80
C PHE A 140 -16.01 -26.39 -8.75
N THR A 141 -15.55 -25.44 -7.95
CA THR A 141 -16.01 -24.04 -7.96
C THR A 141 -14.80 -23.13 -8.10
N VAL A 142 -15.01 -21.95 -8.69
CA VAL A 142 -13.95 -20.93 -8.82
C VAL A 142 -14.11 -19.90 -7.71
N ILE A 143 -13.01 -19.57 -7.04
CA ILE A 143 -12.96 -18.63 -5.93
C ILE A 143 -12.02 -17.47 -6.28
N GLY A 144 -12.56 -16.25 -6.28
CA GLY A 144 -11.82 -15.00 -6.39
C GLY A 144 -11.52 -14.37 -5.02
N PRO A 145 -10.79 -13.24 -4.97
CA PRO A 145 -10.59 -12.47 -3.75
C PRO A 145 -11.92 -11.91 -3.21
N ALA A 146 -12.05 -11.84 -1.89
CA ALA A 146 -13.21 -11.27 -1.22
C ALA A 146 -13.16 -9.73 -1.10
N GLU A 147 -11.99 -9.13 -1.29
CA GLU A 147 -11.73 -7.68 -1.23
C GLU A 147 -11.26 -7.16 -2.59
N PRO A 148 -11.55 -5.89 -2.96
CA PRO A 148 -11.02 -5.29 -4.18
C PRO A 148 -9.50 -5.22 -4.19
N ILE A 149 -8.91 -5.50 -5.34
CA ILE A 149 -7.46 -5.42 -5.56
C ILE A 149 -7.10 -3.97 -5.81
N LEU A 150 -6.20 -3.42 -5.00
CA LEU A 150 -5.68 -2.06 -5.17
C LEU A 150 -4.40 -2.08 -6.01
N ALA A 151 -4.38 -1.30 -7.09
CA ALA A 151 -3.20 -1.11 -7.93
C ALA A 151 -2.87 0.38 -8.11
N LEU A 152 -1.60 0.69 -8.33
CA LEU A 152 -1.16 2.04 -8.71
C LEU A 152 -1.13 2.18 -10.24
N GLU A 153 -1.47 3.37 -10.75
CA GLU A 153 -1.28 3.67 -12.17
C GLU A 153 0.22 3.58 -12.55
N GLY A 154 0.51 2.91 -13.67
CA GLY A 154 1.86 2.66 -14.19
C GLY A 154 2.53 1.39 -13.68
N GLU A 155 2.06 0.82 -12.56
CA GLU A 155 2.63 -0.37 -11.91
C GLU A 155 2.04 -1.68 -12.48
N VAL A 156 2.17 -2.77 -11.72
CA VAL A 156 1.64 -4.11 -12.05
C VAL A 156 0.51 -4.48 -11.08
N ALA A 157 -0.58 -5.03 -11.62
CA ALA A 157 -1.65 -5.67 -10.84
C ALA A 157 -1.63 -7.19 -11.07
N GLU A 158 -2.11 -7.97 -10.09
CA GLU A 158 -2.37 -9.40 -10.26
C GLU A 158 -3.80 -9.72 -9.82
N LEU A 159 -4.52 -10.45 -10.68
CA LEU A 159 -5.94 -10.79 -10.51
C LEU A 159 -6.07 -12.31 -10.27
N PRO A 160 -5.90 -12.80 -9.02
CA PRO A 160 -5.88 -14.22 -8.70
C PRO A 160 -7.26 -14.86 -8.68
N CYS A 161 -7.32 -16.13 -9.09
CA CYS A 161 -8.43 -17.04 -8.82
C CYS A 161 -7.92 -18.47 -8.58
N HIS A 162 -8.66 -19.24 -7.80
CA HIS A 162 -8.32 -20.63 -7.51
C HIS A 162 -9.54 -21.56 -7.55
N LEU A 163 -9.28 -22.85 -7.78
CA LEU A 163 -10.28 -23.91 -7.68
C LEU A 163 -10.47 -24.37 -6.24
N GLU A 164 -11.73 -24.56 -5.84
CA GLU A 164 -12.12 -25.28 -4.63
C GLU A 164 -13.06 -26.44 -5.04
N PRO A 165 -12.70 -27.72 -4.81
CA PRO A 165 -11.43 -28.18 -4.21
C PRO A 165 -10.22 -27.99 -5.13
N LYS A 166 -9.03 -27.93 -4.52
CA LYS A 166 -7.75 -27.81 -5.23
C LYS A 166 -7.48 -29.02 -6.13
N MET A 167 -7.28 -28.77 -7.42
CA MET A 167 -7.04 -29.77 -8.47
C MET A 167 -6.28 -29.15 -9.64
N ASN A 168 -5.58 -29.96 -10.44
CA ASN A 168 -4.78 -29.46 -11.57
C ASN A 168 -5.65 -28.79 -12.65
N ALA A 169 -5.24 -27.58 -13.08
CA ALA A 169 -5.88 -26.79 -14.13
C ALA A 169 -5.03 -26.59 -15.41
N GLU A 170 -3.89 -27.28 -15.58
CA GLU A 170 -3.00 -27.14 -16.76
C GLU A 170 -3.69 -27.46 -18.10
N ASP A 171 -4.52 -28.50 -18.12
CA ASP A 171 -5.28 -28.92 -19.31
C ASP A 171 -6.63 -28.19 -19.48
N MET A 172 -7.00 -27.33 -18.52
CA MET A 172 -8.22 -26.53 -18.60
C MET A 172 -8.07 -25.36 -19.57
N GLU A 173 -9.22 -24.83 -19.99
CA GLU A 173 -9.33 -23.48 -20.51
C GLU A 173 -9.52 -22.50 -19.35
N VAL A 174 -8.69 -21.45 -19.31
CA VAL A 174 -8.80 -20.37 -18.31
C VAL A 174 -8.88 -19.02 -19.02
N ARG A 175 -9.92 -18.25 -18.71
CA ARG A 175 -10.20 -16.93 -19.32
C ARG A 175 -10.38 -15.86 -18.26
N TRP A 176 -9.95 -14.63 -18.57
CA TRP A 176 -10.38 -13.42 -17.89
C TRP A 176 -11.13 -12.51 -18.86
N PHE A 177 -12.22 -11.90 -18.40
CA PHE A 177 -13.01 -10.94 -19.17
C PHE A 177 -13.64 -9.87 -18.27
N ARG A 178 -14.15 -8.78 -18.85
CA ARG A 178 -14.78 -7.66 -18.10
C ARG A 178 -16.30 -7.84 -18.09
N SER A 179 -17.07 -6.80 -18.44
CA SER A 179 -18.52 -6.88 -18.61
C SER A 179 -18.93 -7.89 -19.69
N GLU A 180 -18.29 -7.82 -20.86
CA GLU A 180 -18.52 -8.66 -22.04
C GLU A 180 -17.62 -9.90 -22.01
N ILE A 181 -18.11 -11.03 -22.55
CA ILE A 181 -17.43 -12.35 -22.51
C ILE A 181 -16.37 -12.48 -23.63
N SER A 182 -16.53 -11.75 -24.74
CA SER A 182 -15.63 -11.78 -25.88
C SER A 182 -15.58 -10.41 -26.57
N PRO A 183 -14.42 -9.90 -26.98
CA PRO A 183 -13.08 -10.49 -26.78
C PRO A 183 -12.66 -10.53 -25.30
N PRO A 184 -11.99 -11.59 -24.82
CA PRO A 184 -11.49 -11.67 -23.45
C PRO A 184 -10.29 -10.75 -23.18
N VAL A 185 -10.09 -10.40 -21.91
CA VAL A 185 -8.90 -9.70 -21.39
C VAL A 185 -7.67 -10.59 -21.52
N TYR A 186 -7.83 -11.90 -21.29
CA TYR A 186 -6.78 -12.91 -21.43
C TYR A 186 -7.39 -14.30 -21.64
N VAL A 187 -6.69 -15.18 -22.38
CA VAL A 187 -7.11 -16.56 -22.63
C VAL A 187 -5.91 -17.51 -22.67
N TYR A 188 -6.00 -18.57 -21.86
CA TYR A 188 -5.10 -19.71 -21.80
C TYR A 188 -5.88 -20.99 -22.14
N LEU A 189 -5.27 -21.85 -22.96
CA LEU A 189 -5.85 -23.12 -23.38
C LEU A 189 -4.74 -24.17 -23.46
N ARG A 190 -4.78 -25.20 -22.59
CA ARG A 190 -3.92 -26.40 -22.65
C ARG A 190 -2.43 -26.08 -22.87
N GLY A 191 -1.86 -25.31 -21.94
CA GLY A 191 -0.46 -24.89 -21.98
C GLY A 191 -0.15 -23.64 -22.82
N GLN A 192 -1.00 -23.24 -23.77
CA GLN A 192 -0.76 -22.14 -24.72
C GLN A 192 -1.58 -20.88 -24.45
N GLU A 193 -0.98 -19.70 -24.68
CA GLU A 193 -1.64 -18.39 -24.67
C GLU A 193 -2.19 -18.04 -26.06
N LEU A 194 -3.44 -17.57 -26.14
CA LEU A 194 -4.14 -17.26 -27.41
C LEU A 194 -4.31 -15.75 -27.63
N GLY A 195 -3.18 -15.04 -27.71
CA GLY A 195 -3.13 -13.58 -27.92
C GLY A 195 -3.77 -13.05 -29.21
N THR A 196 -4.33 -13.90 -30.07
CA THR A 196 -5.14 -13.53 -31.25
C THR A 196 -6.59 -13.17 -30.91
N GLU A 197 -7.18 -13.77 -29.87
CA GLU A 197 -8.58 -13.50 -29.46
C GLU A 197 -8.69 -12.36 -28.45
N GLN A 198 -7.57 -11.85 -27.96
CA GLN A 198 -7.48 -10.88 -26.86
C GLN A 198 -7.98 -9.47 -27.23
N MET A 199 -8.58 -8.78 -26.26
CA MET A 199 -8.80 -7.34 -26.27
C MET A 199 -7.51 -6.55 -26.56
N GLU A 200 -7.52 -5.69 -27.58
CA GLU A 200 -6.36 -4.89 -28.01
C GLU A 200 -5.81 -3.97 -26.90
N GLU A 201 -6.65 -3.50 -25.97
CA GLU A 201 -6.23 -2.63 -24.85
C GLU A 201 -5.35 -3.33 -23.79
N TYR A 202 -5.33 -4.67 -23.81
CA TYR A 202 -4.55 -5.55 -22.93
C TYR A 202 -3.42 -6.31 -23.64
N ARG A 203 -3.45 -6.39 -24.98
CA ARG A 203 -2.46 -7.09 -25.80
C ARG A 203 -1.03 -6.67 -25.44
N GLY A 204 -0.18 -7.64 -25.12
CA GLY A 204 1.23 -7.42 -24.73
C GLY A 204 1.45 -6.79 -23.35
N ARG A 205 0.39 -6.54 -22.56
CA ARG A 205 0.47 -6.07 -21.16
C ARG A 205 0.22 -7.19 -20.16
N THR A 206 -0.45 -8.25 -20.58
CA THR A 206 -0.91 -9.36 -19.74
C THR A 206 0.05 -10.54 -19.70
N ALA A 207 0.05 -11.30 -18.61
CA ALA A 207 0.64 -12.64 -18.54
C ALA A 207 -0.08 -13.52 -17.51
N LEU A 208 -0.06 -14.84 -17.68
CA LEU A 208 -0.54 -15.79 -16.69
C LEU A 208 0.55 -16.14 -15.66
N VAL A 209 0.29 -15.83 -14.39
CA VAL A 209 1.00 -16.42 -13.24
C VAL A 209 0.41 -17.81 -13.02
N ARG A 210 1.25 -18.84 -13.14
CA ARG A 210 0.83 -20.27 -13.14
C ARG A 210 1.69 -21.17 -12.27
N ASP A 211 2.40 -20.59 -11.29
CA ASP A 211 3.36 -21.32 -10.45
C ASP A 211 2.71 -22.33 -9.48
N THR A 212 1.37 -22.34 -9.39
CA THR A 212 0.55 -23.26 -8.57
C THR A 212 -0.68 -23.80 -9.32
N ILE A 213 -0.61 -23.85 -10.65
CA ILE A 213 -1.69 -24.30 -11.54
C ILE A 213 -2.02 -25.80 -11.35
N ASP A 214 -1.05 -26.59 -10.88
CA ASP A 214 -1.17 -27.98 -10.46
C ASP A 214 -2.09 -28.17 -9.23
N TYR A 215 -2.25 -27.13 -8.41
CA TYR A 215 -3.25 -27.02 -7.34
C TYR A 215 -4.46 -26.17 -7.74
N GLY A 216 -4.57 -25.77 -9.00
CA GLY A 216 -5.70 -25.02 -9.54
C GLY A 216 -5.67 -23.53 -9.20
N SER A 217 -4.50 -22.96 -8.90
CA SER A 217 -4.32 -21.57 -8.48
C SER A 217 -3.49 -20.78 -9.50
N VAL A 218 -4.07 -19.69 -10.01
CA VAL A 218 -3.50 -18.86 -11.09
C VAL A 218 -3.86 -17.37 -10.89
N ALA A 219 -3.09 -16.47 -11.50
CA ALA A 219 -3.45 -15.05 -11.55
C ALA A 219 -3.17 -14.43 -12.92
N LEU A 220 -4.05 -13.53 -13.37
CA LEU A 220 -3.74 -12.65 -14.50
C LEU A 220 -2.92 -11.47 -14.00
N ARG A 221 -1.66 -11.39 -14.43
CA ARG A 221 -0.81 -10.21 -14.24
C ARG A 221 -1.11 -9.18 -15.33
N ILE A 222 -1.40 -7.94 -14.97
CA ILE A 222 -1.59 -6.79 -15.88
C ILE A 222 -0.45 -5.80 -15.63
N SER A 223 0.31 -5.49 -16.68
CA SER A 223 1.47 -4.60 -16.63
C SER A 223 1.15 -3.19 -17.11
N SER A 224 1.79 -2.19 -16.49
CA SER A 224 1.57 -0.77 -16.74
C SER A 224 0.08 -0.42 -16.65
N VAL A 225 -0.50 -0.66 -15.46
CA VAL A 225 -1.93 -0.47 -15.15
C VAL A 225 -2.36 0.97 -15.47
N LYS A 226 -3.56 1.13 -16.01
CA LYS A 226 -4.16 2.42 -16.42
C LYS A 226 -5.46 2.63 -15.64
N ILE A 227 -5.90 3.88 -15.49
CA ILE A 227 -7.23 4.19 -14.94
C ILE A 227 -8.37 3.51 -15.75
N SER A 228 -8.17 3.28 -17.05
CA SER A 228 -9.12 2.54 -17.90
C SER A 228 -9.32 1.07 -17.53
N ASP A 229 -8.39 0.48 -16.77
CA ASP A 229 -8.45 -0.91 -16.34
C ASP A 229 -9.30 -1.07 -15.06
N GLU A 230 -9.65 0.01 -14.37
CA GLU A 230 -10.51 -0.04 -13.17
C GLU A 230 -11.88 -0.71 -13.44
N GLY A 231 -12.37 -1.46 -12.45
CA GLY A 231 -13.70 -2.05 -12.42
C GLY A 231 -13.70 -3.57 -12.25
N GLN A 232 -14.80 -4.18 -12.67
CA GLN A 232 -15.06 -5.61 -12.43
C GLN A 232 -14.54 -6.49 -13.57
N TYR A 233 -13.94 -7.60 -13.15
CA TYR A 233 -13.48 -8.69 -13.98
C TYR A 233 -14.15 -9.99 -13.55
N ARG A 234 -14.15 -10.98 -14.46
CA ARG A 234 -14.48 -12.37 -14.15
C ARG A 234 -13.35 -13.26 -14.61
N CYS A 235 -12.94 -14.17 -13.75
CA CYS A 235 -12.11 -15.31 -14.10
C CYS A 235 -13.01 -16.52 -14.33
N PHE A 236 -12.67 -17.35 -15.31
CA PHE A 236 -13.49 -18.46 -15.76
C PHE A 236 -12.61 -19.67 -16.04
N PHE A 237 -13.04 -20.85 -15.57
CA PHE A 237 -12.35 -22.13 -15.76
C PHE A 237 -13.33 -23.12 -16.42
N ASN A 238 -12.82 -23.89 -17.38
CA ASN A 238 -13.59 -24.87 -18.13
C ASN A 238 -12.74 -26.12 -18.39
N ASP A 239 -13.18 -27.29 -17.90
CA ASP A 239 -12.52 -28.58 -18.13
C ASP A 239 -13.01 -29.30 -19.40
N GLY A 240 -14.03 -28.74 -20.05
CA GLY A 240 -14.73 -29.32 -21.21
C GLY A 240 -16.08 -29.97 -20.88
N ILE A 241 -16.45 -30.06 -19.60
CA ILE A 241 -17.72 -30.61 -19.09
C ILE A 241 -18.38 -29.64 -18.10
N VAL A 242 -17.60 -29.14 -17.13
CA VAL A 242 -17.99 -28.19 -16.10
C VAL A 242 -17.31 -26.84 -16.39
N ASN A 243 -18.06 -25.76 -16.26
CA ASN A 243 -17.57 -24.41 -16.44
C ASN A 243 -18.07 -23.47 -15.34
N GLU A 244 -17.14 -22.86 -14.61
CA GLU A 244 -17.42 -22.03 -13.44
C GLU A 244 -16.63 -20.72 -13.48
N GLN A 245 -17.07 -19.72 -12.70
CA GLN A 245 -16.48 -18.38 -12.70
C GLN A 245 -16.57 -17.68 -11.33
N ALA A 246 -15.58 -16.83 -11.04
CA ALA A 246 -15.66 -15.88 -9.93
C ALA A 246 -15.56 -14.43 -10.44
N LEU A 247 -16.20 -13.52 -9.70
CA LEU A 247 -16.10 -12.09 -9.90
C LEU A 247 -15.00 -11.52 -8.99
N LEU A 248 -14.27 -10.53 -9.49
CA LEU A 248 -13.23 -9.81 -8.76
C LEU A 248 -13.18 -8.35 -9.24
N GLU A 249 -12.72 -7.44 -8.38
CA GLU A 249 -12.71 -6.00 -8.65
C GLU A 249 -11.28 -5.45 -8.56
N LEU A 250 -10.89 -4.62 -9.52
CA LEU A 250 -9.63 -3.88 -9.56
C LEU A 250 -9.92 -2.39 -9.40
N GLN A 251 -9.29 -1.74 -8.42
CA GLN A 251 -9.39 -0.30 -8.19
C GLN A 251 -8.01 0.33 -8.42
N VAL A 252 -7.95 1.43 -9.19
CA VAL A 252 -6.69 2.00 -9.69
C VAL A 252 -6.44 3.38 -9.10
N VAL A 253 -5.47 3.45 -8.19
CA VAL A 253 -5.08 4.67 -7.49
C VAL A 253 -4.10 5.47 -8.36
N ALA A 254 -4.57 6.59 -8.90
CA ALA A 254 -3.75 7.58 -9.58
C ALA A 254 -2.83 8.33 -8.59
N PRO A 255 -1.53 8.49 -8.87
CA PRO A 255 -0.67 9.35 -8.07
C PRO A 255 -1.06 10.83 -8.26
N LEU A 256 -1.44 11.51 -7.17
CA LEU A 256 -1.86 12.92 -7.17
C LEU A 256 -0.82 13.90 -7.76
N PHE A 257 0.44 13.48 -7.84
CA PHE A 257 1.53 14.23 -8.46
C PHE A 257 2.24 13.35 -9.50
N PRO A 258 2.02 13.54 -10.81
CA PRO A 258 2.88 12.94 -11.83
C PRO A 258 4.34 13.34 -11.60
N SER A 259 5.26 12.43 -11.92
CA SER A 259 6.70 12.57 -11.62
C SER A 259 7.37 13.83 -12.20
N SER A 260 6.79 14.43 -13.24
CA SER A 260 7.18 15.73 -13.78
C SER A 260 7.05 16.88 -12.77
N LEU A 261 6.06 16.85 -11.87
CA LEU A 261 5.87 17.88 -10.84
C LEU A 261 6.95 17.81 -9.74
N SER A 262 7.47 16.63 -9.42
CA SER A 262 8.60 16.48 -8.49
C SER A 262 9.82 17.28 -8.98
N LEU A 263 10.07 17.28 -10.30
CA LEU A 263 11.12 18.07 -10.92
C LEU A 263 10.82 19.58 -10.86
N MET A 264 9.55 19.99 -11.02
CA MET A 264 9.15 21.40 -10.85
C MET A 264 9.29 21.88 -9.40
N VAL A 265 9.01 21.05 -8.40
CA VAL A 265 9.23 21.35 -6.98
C VAL A 265 10.71 21.41 -6.65
N ALA A 266 11.52 20.49 -7.16
CA ALA A 266 12.98 20.54 -7.00
C ALA A 266 13.56 21.84 -7.60
N LEU A 267 13.09 22.28 -8.77
CA LEU A 267 13.50 23.54 -9.39
C LEU A 267 13.01 24.77 -8.62
N SER A 268 11.76 24.76 -8.11
CA SER A 268 11.20 25.89 -7.35
C SER A 268 11.87 26.11 -6.00
N VAL A 269 12.47 25.07 -5.40
CA VAL A 269 13.29 25.18 -4.17
C VAL A 269 14.75 25.50 -4.47
N THR A 270 15.36 24.87 -5.48
CA THR A 270 16.79 25.06 -5.78
C THR A 270 17.11 26.42 -6.39
N LEU A 271 16.28 26.96 -7.28
CA LEU A 271 16.55 28.24 -7.95
C LEU A 271 16.60 29.44 -6.97
N PRO A 272 15.67 29.61 -6.00
CA PRO A 272 15.77 30.66 -5.00
C PRO A 272 16.97 30.51 -4.07
N VAL A 273 17.30 29.29 -3.63
CA VAL A 273 18.47 29.03 -2.78
C VAL A 273 19.76 29.37 -3.51
N LEU A 274 19.90 28.95 -4.77
CA LEU A 274 21.04 29.31 -5.62
C LEU A 274 21.12 30.83 -5.85
N GLY A 275 19.99 31.49 -6.11
CA GLY A 275 19.90 32.94 -6.24
C GLY A 275 20.35 33.70 -4.98
N LEU A 276 19.95 33.24 -3.80
CA LEU A 276 20.37 33.80 -2.51
C LEU A 276 21.88 33.62 -2.26
N LEU A 277 22.44 32.45 -2.60
CA LEU A 277 23.88 32.20 -2.50
C LEU A 277 24.70 33.11 -3.44
N ILE A 278 24.25 33.28 -4.69
CA ILE A 278 24.88 34.18 -5.66
C ILE A 278 24.80 35.64 -5.17
N ALA A 279 23.62 36.09 -4.74
CA ALA A 279 23.43 37.45 -4.23
C ALA A 279 24.29 37.72 -2.97
N GLY A 280 24.34 36.76 -2.04
CA GLY A 280 25.21 36.83 -0.86
C GLY A 280 26.69 36.91 -1.21
N GLY A 281 27.17 36.08 -2.15
CA GLY A 281 28.54 36.14 -2.64
C GLY A 281 28.90 37.49 -3.26
N LEU A 282 28.03 38.02 -4.13
CA LEU A 282 28.21 39.35 -4.74
C LEU A 282 28.26 40.48 -3.70
N LEU A 283 27.40 40.43 -2.67
CA LEU A 283 27.41 41.41 -1.57
C LEU A 283 28.71 41.35 -0.74
N LEU A 284 29.26 40.15 -0.50
CA LEU A 284 30.54 39.99 0.20
C LEU A 284 31.71 40.54 -0.63
N ILE A 285 31.75 40.25 -1.94
CA ILE A 285 32.76 40.77 -2.87
C ILE A 285 32.70 42.31 -2.93
N TRP A 286 31.50 42.87 -3.09
CA TRP A 286 31.30 44.32 -3.13
C TRP A 286 31.70 45.01 -1.82
N LYS A 287 31.35 44.42 -0.67
CA LYS A 287 31.79 44.91 0.65
C LYS A 287 33.31 44.91 0.77
N HIS A 288 33.98 43.82 0.43
CA HIS A 288 35.44 43.70 0.51
C HIS A 288 36.15 44.74 -0.38
N SER A 289 35.64 44.97 -1.60
CA SER A 289 36.12 46.03 -2.49
C SER A 289 35.93 47.43 -1.87
N ARG A 290 34.74 47.71 -1.32
CA ARG A 290 34.42 49.00 -0.68
C ARG A 290 35.28 49.28 0.55
N ASP A 291 35.61 48.26 1.35
CA ASP A 291 36.42 48.43 2.55
C ASP A 291 37.91 48.63 2.20
N LYS A 292 38.44 47.97 1.15
CA LYS A 292 39.75 48.32 0.57
C LYS A 292 39.82 49.77 0.08
N GLY A 293 38.78 50.24 -0.61
CA GLY A 293 38.69 51.63 -1.12
C GLY A 293 38.57 52.73 -0.05
N LYS A 294 38.41 52.38 1.24
CA LYS A 294 38.50 53.33 2.37
C LYS A 294 39.93 53.46 2.91
N GLY A 295 40.66 52.35 2.99
CA GLY A 295 42.01 52.33 3.56
C GLY A 295 43.00 53.21 2.79
N THR A 296 42.89 53.26 1.45
CA THR A 296 43.74 54.09 0.59
C THR A 296 43.43 55.59 0.62
N LYS A 297 42.45 56.06 1.42
CA LYS A 297 42.19 57.49 1.65
C LYS A 297 42.71 58.01 3.00
N ILE A 298 43.48 57.21 3.74
CA ILE A 298 44.07 57.59 5.02
C ILE A 298 45.61 57.48 4.92
N ASN A 299 46.20 58.38 4.13
CA ASN A 299 47.59 58.79 4.21
C ASN A 299 47.68 60.23 3.68
N PRO A 300 48.03 61.22 4.53
CA PRO A 300 48.34 62.59 4.11
C PRO A 300 49.74 62.69 3.49
#